data_AF-A0A210R0H7-F1
#
_entry.id   AF-A0A210R0H7-F1
#
_cell.length_a   1.000
_cell.length_b   1.000
_cell.length_c   1.000
_cell.angle_alpha   90.00
_cell.angle_beta   90.00
_cell.angle_gamma   90.00
#
_symmetry.space_group_name_H-M   'P 1'
#
loop_
_entity.id
_entity.type
_entity.pdbx_description
1 polymer ?
#
loop_
_entity_poly.entity_id
_entity_poly.type
_entity_poly.pdbx_seq_one_letter_code
_entity_poly.pdbx_strand_id
1 'polypeptide(L)'
;MAPSLYTIPDLTSVSLTEAKAVAKTYGSKFVETSTVVNHNIDELLVGILSQIRLKLKHQDKPRTRTEIAQGCINKSKSLLNKIFRKEDMSKSCQNLYVL
;
A
#
# COMPACT_ATOMS: atom_id res chain seq x y z
N MET A 1 -32.16 12.74 33.02
CA MET A 1 -31.40 13.09 31.79
C MET A 1 -30.92 11.78 31.19
N ALA A 2 -31.69 11.23 30.24
CA ALA A 2 -31.39 9.92 29.65
C ALA A 2 -30.22 10.05 28.67
N PRO A 3 -29.23 9.14 28.70
CA PRO A 3 -28.16 9.17 27.72
C PRO A 3 -28.74 8.85 26.34
N SER A 4 -28.33 9.64 25.35
CA SER A 4 -28.65 9.46 23.93
C SER A 4 -28.32 8.03 23.48
N LEU A 5 -29.34 7.25 23.13
CA LEU A 5 -29.22 5.91 22.54
C LEU A 5 -28.79 5.93 21.05
N TYR A 6 -28.19 7.04 20.58
CA TYR A 6 -27.88 7.26 19.16
C TYR A 6 -26.39 7.24 18.81
N THR A 7 -25.52 6.74 19.69
CA THR A 7 -24.15 6.41 19.27
C THR A 7 -24.11 4.91 19.01
N ILE A 8 -24.53 4.52 17.80
CA ILE A 8 -24.17 3.20 17.26
C ILE A 8 -22.63 3.15 17.33
N PRO A 9 -22.02 2.27 18.13
CA PRO A 9 -20.58 2.14 18.14
C PRO A 9 -20.14 1.81 16.71
N ASP A 10 -19.03 2.42 16.28
CA ASP A 10 -18.37 2.08 15.02
C ASP A 10 -18.34 0.54 14.92
N LEU A 11 -19.01 -0.02 13.90
CA LEU A 11 -19.21 -1.47 13.77
C LEU A 11 -17.88 -2.23 13.61
N THR A 12 -16.77 -1.50 13.46
CA THR A 12 -15.41 -2.01 13.30
C THR A 12 -14.59 -1.74 14.55
N SER A 13 -13.98 -2.80 15.11
CA SER A 13 -13.05 -2.69 16.26
C SER A 13 -11.71 -2.03 15.92
N VAL A 14 -11.46 -1.75 14.64
CA VAL A 14 -10.23 -1.15 14.11
C VAL A 14 -10.63 -0.01 13.19
N SER A 15 -10.00 1.16 13.34
CA SER A 15 -10.27 2.30 12.44
C SER A 15 -9.63 2.08 11.07
N LEU A 16 -10.25 2.62 10.02
CA LEU A 16 -9.70 2.57 8.66
C LEU A 16 -8.31 3.23 8.56
N THR A 17 -8.03 4.26 9.37
CA THR A 17 -6.71 4.89 9.44
C THR A 17 -5.65 3.93 9.98
N GLU A 18 -5.98 3.17 11.03
CA GLU A 18 -5.09 2.18 11.63
C GLU A 18 -4.82 1.01 10.67
N ALA A 19 -5.87 0.47 10.05
CA ALA A 19 -5.73 -0.61 9.07
C ALA A 19 -4.83 -0.21 7.89
N LYS A 20 -4.99 1.02 7.37
CA LYS A 20 -4.12 1.60 6.33
C LYS A 20 -2.67 1.75 6.80
N ALA A 21 -2.45 2.15 8.06
CA ALA A 21 -1.11 2.30 8.62
C ALA A 21 -0.38 0.95 8.72
N VAL A 22 -1.09 -0.12 9.11
CA VAL A 22 -0.56 -1.48 9.14
C VAL A 22 -0.20 -1.96 7.73
N ALA A 23 -1.10 -1.81 6.76
CA ALA A 23 -0.82 -2.19 5.37
C ALA A 23 0.42 -1.48 4.82
N LYS A 24 0.56 -0.18 5.11
CA LYS A 24 1.76 0.59 4.75
C LYS A 24 3.03 0.05 5.39
N THR A 25 2.97 -0.34 6.67
CA THR A 25 4.11 -0.88 7.41
C THR A 25 4.66 -2.15 6.76
N TYR A 26 3.77 -2.99 6.22
CA TYR A 26 4.14 -4.23 5.53
C TYR A 26 4.27 -4.08 4.01
N GLY A 27 4.22 -2.87 3.45
CA GLY A 27 4.28 -2.65 2.00
C GLY A 27 3.15 -3.36 1.23
N SER A 28 2.00 -3.53 1.87
CA SER A 28 0.82 -4.22 1.34
C SER A 28 -0.23 -3.22 0.83
N LYS A 29 -1.10 -3.69 -0.06
CA LYS A 29 -2.30 -2.95 -0.47
C LYS A 29 -3.43 -3.18 0.54
N PHE A 30 -4.31 -2.20 0.68
CA PHE A 30 -5.47 -2.23 1.58
C PHE A 30 -6.76 -1.94 0.82
N VAL A 31 -7.78 -2.76 1.06
CA VAL A 31 -9.15 -2.59 0.55
C VAL A 31 -10.12 -3.04 1.64
N GLU A 32 -11.04 -2.18 2.01
CA GLU A 32 -12.16 -2.58 2.87
C GLU A 32 -13.25 -3.22 2.00
N THR A 33 -13.80 -4.34 2.43
CA THR A 33 -14.81 -5.10 1.66
C THR A 33 -15.90 -5.63 2.59
N SER A 34 -17.09 -5.86 2.05
CA SER A 34 -18.18 -6.53 2.76
C SER A 34 -18.95 -7.44 1.81
N THR A 35 -18.98 -8.74 2.12
CA THR A 35 -19.68 -9.73 1.31
C THR A 35 -21.20 -9.65 1.46
N VAL A 36 -21.69 -9.21 2.62
CA VAL A 36 -23.12 -9.09 2.94
C VAL A 36 -23.82 -8.12 1.99
N VAL A 37 -23.15 -7.02 1.63
CA VAL A 37 -23.68 -5.98 0.74
C VAL A 37 -22.93 -5.89 -0.58
N ASN A 38 -22.09 -6.88 -0.89
CA ASN A 38 -21.24 -6.94 -2.08
C ASN A 38 -20.36 -5.68 -2.30
N HIS A 39 -19.85 -5.10 -1.22
CA HIS A 39 -18.98 -3.92 -1.26
C HIS A 39 -17.55 -4.31 -1.64
N ASN A 40 -17.01 -3.67 -2.69
CA ASN A 40 -15.61 -3.74 -3.14
C ASN A 40 -15.09 -5.14 -3.51
N ILE A 41 -15.98 -6.12 -3.73
CA ILE A 41 -15.57 -7.48 -4.10
C ILE A 41 -14.90 -7.50 -5.48
N ASP A 42 -15.52 -6.88 -6.49
CA ASP A 42 -14.96 -6.81 -7.84
C ASP A 42 -13.63 -6.04 -7.85
N GLU A 43 -13.59 -4.91 -7.14
CA GLU A 43 -12.39 -4.09 -6.98
C GLU A 43 -11.24 -4.89 -6.35
N LEU A 44 -11.51 -5.69 -5.32
CA LEU A 44 -10.51 -6.55 -4.69
C LEU A 44 -9.99 -7.61 -5.67
N LEU A 45 -10.89 -8.32 -6.37
CA LEU A 45 -10.52 -9.41 -7.28
C LEU A 45 -9.73 -8.90 -8.49
N VAL A 46 -10.21 -7.84 -9.13
CA VAL A 46 -9.51 -7.19 -10.26
C VAL A 46 -8.20 -6.57 -9.80
N GLY A 47 -8.17 -5.98 -8.60
CA GLY A 47 -6.99 -5.39 -7.99
C GLY A 47 -5.88 -6.41 -7.71
N ILE A 48 -6.21 -7.57 -7.14
CA ILE A 48 -5.24 -8.66 -6.92
C ILE A 48 -4.63 -9.11 -8.25
N LEU A 49 -5.46 -9.36 -9.27
CA LEU A 49 -4.99 -9.76 -10.59
C LEU A 49 -4.09 -8.69 -11.23
N SER A 50 -4.44 -7.42 -11.06
CA SER A 50 -3.65 -6.28 -11.54
C SER A 50 -2.28 -6.23 -10.86
N GLN A 51 -2.21 -6.40 -9.54
CA GLN A 51 -0.96 -6.45 -8.78
C GLN A 51 -0.06 -7.61 -9.20
N ILE A 52 -0.63 -8.79 -9.44
CA ILE A 52 0.12 -9.95 -9.96
C ILE A 52 0.74 -9.59 -11.31
N ARG A 53 -0.05 -9.08 -12.24
CA ARG A 53 0.43 -8.71 -13.59
C ARG A 53 1.50 -7.61 -13.55
N LEU A 54 1.33 -6.60 -12.71
CA LEU A 54 2.31 -5.51 -12.52
C LEU A 54 3.64 -6.05 -11.97
N LYS A 55 3.59 -6.91 -10.96
CA LYS A 55 4.79 -7.52 -10.37
C LYS A 55 5.55 -8.40 -11.36
N LEU A 56 4.85 -9.19 -12.17
CA LEU A 56 5.46 -9.99 -13.24
C LEU A 56 6.18 -9.10 -14.26
N LYS A 57 5.50 -8.07 -14.79
CA LYS A 57 6.09 -7.10 -15.74
C LYS A 57 7.31 -6.37 -15.16
N HIS A 58 7.34 -6.12 -13.85
CA HIS A 58 8.46 -5.47 -13.20
C HIS A 58 9.65 -6.41 -12.94
N GLN A 59 9.39 -7.71 -12.76
CA GLN A 59 10.45 -8.72 -12.61
C GLN A 59 11.15 -9.03 -13.94
N ASP A 60 10.43 -8.94 -15.06
CA ASP A 60 10.97 -9.20 -16.40
C ASP A 60 11.88 -8.08 -16.94
N LYS A 61 11.93 -6.92 -16.28
CA LYS A 61 12.92 -5.90 -16.63
C LYS A 61 14.30 -6.41 -16.21
N PRO A 62 15.25 -6.65 -17.14
CA PRO A 62 16.61 -6.97 -16.75
C PRO A 62 17.06 -5.83 -15.86
N ARG A 63 17.48 -6.16 -14.63
CA ARG A 63 18.17 -5.21 -13.75
C ARG A 63 19.34 -4.68 -14.57
N THR A 64 19.20 -3.52 -15.20
CA THR A 64 20.31 -2.91 -15.91
C THR A 64 21.42 -2.81 -14.88
N ARG A 65 22.54 -3.43 -15.21
CA ARG A 65 23.77 -3.55 -14.43
C ARG A 65 24.45 -2.20 -14.24
N THR A 66 23.68 -1.13 -14.02
CA THR A 66 24.16 0.17 -13.59
C THR A 66 24.26 0.25 -12.07
N GLU A 67 23.75 -0.73 -11.32
CA GLU A 67 23.91 -0.79 -9.86
C GLU A 67 25.27 -1.39 -9.40
N ILE A 68 26.02 -2.06 -10.29
CA ILE A 68 27.33 -2.65 -9.93
C ILE A 68 28.50 -1.65 -10.15
N ALA A 69 28.28 -0.57 -10.91
CA ALA A 69 29.30 0.46 -11.18
C ALA A 69 29.28 1.64 -10.19
N GLN A 70 28.51 1.57 -9.10
CA GLN A 70 28.53 2.60 -8.03
C GLN A 70 29.47 2.24 -6.87
N GLY A 71 30.46 1.36 -7.10
CA GLY A 71 31.40 0.89 -6.08
C GLY A 71 32.42 1.91 -5.58
N CYS A 72 32.66 3.05 -6.26
CA CYS A 72 33.79 3.92 -5.90
C CYS A 72 33.61 5.45 -5.91
N ILE A 73 32.45 6.07 -6.22
CA ILE A 73 32.41 7.55 -6.38
C ILE A 73 31.36 8.33 -5.55
N ASN A 74 30.32 7.73 -4.97
CA ASN A 74 29.21 8.54 -4.38
C ASN A 74 28.92 8.26 -2.90
N LYS A 75 29.88 8.52 -1.99
CA LYS A 75 29.65 8.39 -0.53
C LYS A 75 28.71 9.46 0.07
N SER A 76 28.33 10.50 -0.67
CA SER A 76 27.57 11.65 -0.14
C SER A 76 26.08 11.71 -0.53
N LYS A 77 25.54 10.78 -1.33
CA LYS A 77 24.09 10.72 -1.68
C LYS A 77 23.30 9.58 -1.00
N SER A 78 23.99 8.70 -0.27
CA SER A 78 23.39 7.53 0.40
C SER A 78 22.40 7.89 1.52
N LEU A 79 22.64 9.00 2.22
CA LEU A 79 21.77 9.46 3.31
C LEU A 79 20.47 10.11 2.81
N LEU A 80 20.49 10.70 1.61
CA LEU A 80 19.30 11.30 1.01
C LEU A 80 18.31 10.24 0.54
N ASN A 81 18.77 9.11 -0.02
CA ASN A 81 17.86 8.01 -0.41
C ASN A 81 17.11 7.37 0.77
N LYS A 82 17.66 7.42 1.99
CA LYS A 82 16.95 6.99 3.20
C LYS A 82 15.86 7.97 3.65
N ILE A 83 15.99 9.25 3.32
CA ILE A 83 15.02 10.30 3.64
C ILE A 83 13.97 10.44 2.51
N PHE A 84 14.36 10.22 1.26
CA PHE A 84 13.53 10.37 0.06
C PHE A 84 12.69 9.13 -0.30
N ARG A 85 12.94 7.97 0.32
CA ARG A 85 12.03 6.80 0.25
C ARG A 85 10.73 6.98 1.04
N LYS A 86 10.57 8.14 1.70
CA LYS A 86 9.42 8.47 2.54
C LYS A 86 8.28 9.14 1.78
N GLU A 87 8.45 9.45 0.50
CA GLU A 87 7.36 10.02 -0.30
C GLU A 87 6.41 8.92 -0.81
N ASP A 88 5.15 9.07 -0.41
CA ASP A 88 3.96 8.55 -1.07
C ASP A 88 3.62 7.04 -1.04
N MET A 89 4.26 6.23 -0.17
CA MET A 89 3.71 4.89 0.15
C MET A 89 2.27 4.95 0.68
N SER A 90 1.86 6.08 1.29
CA SER A 90 0.47 6.27 1.75
C SER A 90 -0.57 6.21 0.62
N LYS A 91 -0.26 6.73 -0.58
CA LYS A 91 -1.17 6.72 -1.74
C LYS A 91 -1.12 5.38 -2.49
N SER A 92 0.07 4.77 -2.54
CA SER A 92 0.24 3.47 -3.21
C SER A 92 -0.56 2.36 -2.52
N CYS A 93 -0.59 2.30 -1.19
CA CYS A 93 -1.32 1.26 -0.46
C CYS A 93 -2.83 1.21 -0.75
N GLN A 94 -3.42 2.29 -1.27
CA GLN A 94 -4.85 2.42 -1.53
C GLN A 94 -5.19 2.24 -3.01
N ASN A 95 -4.20 2.28 -3.89
CA ASN A 95 -4.40 2.11 -5.33
C ASN A 95 -3.88 0.74 -5.76
N LEU A 96 -4.82 -0.15 -6.12
CA LEU A 96 -4.56 -1.52 -6.55
C LEU A 96 -3.99 -1.62 -7.98
N TYR A 97 -3.91 -0.51 -8.70
CA TYR A 97 -3.53 -0.47 -10.11
C TYR A 97 -2.12 0.10 -10.34
N VAL A 98 -1.38 0.39 -9.27
CA VAL A 98 0.01 0.87 -9.31
C VAL A 98 0.88 0.07 -8.35
N LEU A 99 2.20 0.05 -8.55
CA LEU A 99 3.15 -0.59 -7.62
C LEU A 99 3.49 0.31 -6.43
#